data_AF-A0A6P6DT63-F1
#
_entry.id   AF-A0A6P6DT63-F1
#
_cell.length_a   1.000
_cell.length_b   1.000
_cell.length_c   1.000
_cell.angle_alpha   90.00
_cell.angle_beta   90.00
_cell.angle_gamma   90.00
#
_symmetry.space_group_name_H-M   'P 1'
#
loop_
_entity.id
_entity.type
_entity.pdbx_description
1 polymer ?
#
loop_
_entity_poly.entity_id
_entity_poly.type
_entity_poly.pdbx_seq_one_letter_code
_entity_poly.pdbx_strand_id
1 'polypeptide(L)'
;MKPINLSFAACGFLGIYQLGAAAAFRKHSETLLKDAKAFAGASAGSLVASVLLTAPEKIEESSQFIYKLAEETRRQFLGAMTPGYDFMARLRSGMELILPSNAHELARNRLHVSITNTKTRENYLVSNFSSREDLIKVLLASSFIPIYAGLRPVEYQGQKWVDGGLSNSLPILPTGRTVTISPFCGRVDISPKDKGHLDLYINITNQDVMLQAS
;
A
#
# COMPACT_ATOMS: atom_id res chain seq x y z
N MET A 1 1.73 -19.84 19.52
CA MET A 1 2.57 -19.15 18.51
C MET A 1 2.35 -17.65 18.63
N LYS A 2 3.37 -16.81 18.40
CA LYS A 2 3.17 -15.35 18.34
C LYS A 2 2.22 -15.03 17.18
N PRO A 3 1.29 -14.07 17.32
CA PRO A 3 0.45 -13.62 16.22
C PRO A 3 1.27 -13.25 15.00
N ILE A 4 0.83 -13.64 13.80
CA ILE A 4 1.47 -13.25 12.53
C ILE A 4 0.69 -12.08 11.95
N ASN A 5 1.43 -11.10 11.42
CA ASN A 5 0.89 -10.00 10.64
C ASN A 5 1.61 -9.92 9.30
N LEU A 6 0.98 -9.32 8.30
CA LEU A 6 1.60 -9.02 7.01
C LEU A 6 1.73 -7.51 6.84
N SER A 7 2.84 -7.03 6.28
CA SER A 7 3.04 -5.62 5.97
C SER A 7 3.62 -5.42 4.58
N PHE A 8 3.00 -4.52 3.83
CA PHE A 8 3.28 -4.27 2.42
C PHE A 8 3.82 -2.84 2.24
N ALA A 9 4.99 -2.72 1.62
CA ALA A 9 5.71 -1.45 1.48
C ALA A 9 5.01 -0.44 0.56
N ALA A 10 5.29 0.85 0.74
CA ALA A 10 4.98 1.87 -0.26
C ALA A 10 5.88 1.68 -1.51
N CYS A 11 5.28 1.60 -2.69
CA CYS A 11 6.05 1.33 -3.91
C CYS A 11 5.42 1.80 -5.24
N GLY A 12 4.34 2.57 -5.20
CA GLY A 12 3.63 3.00 -6.41
C GLY A 12 3.28 1.84 -7.35
N PHE A 13 3.56 1.98 -8.65
CA PHE A 13 3.26 0.96 -9.66
C PHE A 13 4.01 -0.38 -9.49
N LEU A 14 5.07 -0.44 -8.67
CA LEU A 14 5.67 -1.72 -8.28
C LEU A 14 4.76 -2.55 -7.36
N GLY A 15 3.56 -2.05 -7.03
CA GLY A 15 2.51 -2.80 -6.35
C GLY A 15 2.15 -4.11 -7.05
N ILE A 16 2.45 -4.24 -8.35
CA ILE A 16 2.29 -5.50 -9.09
C ILE A 16 3.13 -6.64 -8.50
N TYR A 17 4.34 -6.37 -8.01
CA TYR A 17 5.16 -7.37 -7.31
C TYR A 17 4.46 -7.84 -6.03
N GLN A 18 3.91 -6.89 -5.28
CA GLN A 18 3.22 -7.17 -4.02
C GLN A 18 1.91 -7.93 -4.23
N LEU A 19 1.18 -7.68 -5.33
CA LEU A 19 0.05 -8.51 -5.76
C LEU A 19 0.50 -9.93 -6.12
N GLY A 20 1.65 -10.09 -6.76
CA GLY A 20 2.26 -11.41 -6.98
C GLY A 20 2.55 -12.15 -5.68
N ALA A 21 3.11 -11.46 -4.68
CA ALA A 21 3.31 -12.01 -3.34
C ALA A 21 1.97 -12.36 -2.66
N ALA A 22 0.96 -11.50 -2.77
CA ALA A 22 -0.38 -11.76 -2.25
C ALA A 22 -1.04 -12.99 -2.91
N ALA A 23 -0.88 -13.15 -4.23
CA ALA A 23 -1.36 -14.33 -4.96
C ALA A 23 -0.64 -15.61 -4.47
N ALA A 24 0.66 -15.54 -4.23
CA ALA A 24 1.43 -16.65 -3.68
C ALA A 24 0.97 -17.02 -2.27
N PHE A 25 0.74 -16.04 -1.38
CA PHE A 25 0.16 -16.31 -0.06
C PHE A 25 -1.21 -16.99 -0.16
N ARG A 26 -2.09 -16.49 -1.03
CA ARG A 26 -3.41 -17.08 -1.23
C ARG A 26 -3.34 -18.53 -1.71
N LYS A 27 -2.40 -18.83 -2.62
CA LYS A 27 -2.26 -20.17 -3.23
C LYS A 27 -1.53 -21.17 -2.34
N HIS A 28 -0.52 -20.73 -1.59
CA HIS A 28 0.43 -21.62 -0.92
C HIS A 28 0.41 -21.52 0.60
N SER A 29 -0.29 -20.56 1.18
CA SER A 29 -0.22 -20.26 2.62
C SER A 29 -1.59 -19.85 3.18
N GLU A 30 -2.64 -20.56 2.77
CA GLU A 30 -4.02 -20.28 3.20
C GLU A 30 -4.17 -20.35 4.73
N THR A 31 -3.51 -21.31 5.40
CA THR A 31 -3.51 -21.41 6.87
C THR A 31 -2.87 -20.18 7.52
N LEU A 32 -1.76 -19.68 6.97
CA LEU A 32 -1.12 -18.46 7.48
C LEU A 32 -2.02 -17.23 7.33
N LEU A 33 -2.76 -17.12 6.22
CA LEU A 33 -3.71 -16.03 6.01
C LEU A 33 -4.91 -16.11 6.97
N LYS A 34 -5.38 -17.32 7.29
CA LYS A 34 -6.43 -17.54 8.30
C LYS A 34 -5.97 -17.13 9.70
N ASP A 35 -4.71 -17.42 10.03
CA ASP A 35 -4.11 -17.08 11.34
C ASP A 35 -3.57 -15.65 11.43
N ALA A 36 -3.46 -14.95 10.29
CA ALA A 36 -2.96 -13.58 10.23
C ALA A 36 -3.94 -12.64 10.97
N LYS A 37 -3.43 -12.03 12.05
CA LYS A 37 -4.24 -11.12 12.87
C LYS A 37 -4.44 -9.78 12.19
N ALA A 38 -3.38 -9.23 11.63
CA ALA A 38 -3.40 -7.91 11.03
C ALA A 38 -2.59 -7.84 9.72
N PHE A 39 -2.98 -6.87 8.91
CA PHE A 39 -2.42 -6.50 7.64
C PHE A 39 -2.09 -5.01 7.71
N ALA A 40 -0.95 -4.61 7.20
CA ALA A 40 -0.52 -3.22 7.22
C ALA A 40 0.05 -2.81 5.86
N GLY A 41 0.03 -1.51 5.60
CA GLY A 41 0.74 -1.00 4.44
C GLY A 41 0.65 0.50 4.28
N ALA A 42 1.40 1.00 3.31
CA ALA A 42 1.43 2.39 2.90
C ALA A 42 1.32 2.46 1.37
N SER A 43 0.67 3.50 0.82
CA SER A 43 0.55 3.68 -0.62
C SER A 43 -0.02 2.44 -1.31
N ALA A 44 0.55 2.04 -2.46
CA ALA A 44 0.22 0.78 -3.13
C ALA A 44 0.22 -0.45 -2.20
N GLY A 45 1.08 -0.49 -1.18
CA GLY A 45 1.09 -1.57 -0.19
C GLY A 45 -0.20 -1.62 0.65
N SER A 46 -0.78 -0.48 1.02
CA SER A 46 -2.07 -0.45 1.74
C SER A 46 -3.23 -0.93 0.87
N LEU A 47 -3.16 -0.68 -0.44
CA LEU A 47 -4.12 -1.20 -1.43
C LEU A 47 -4.01 -2.73 -1.56
N VAL A 48 -2.79 -3.27 -1.65
CA VAL A 48 -2.59 -4.72 -1.69
C VAL A 48 -3.03 -5.39 -0.39
N ALA A 49 -2.70 -4.78 0.76
CA ALA A 49 -3.12 -5.27 2.07
C ALA A 49 -4.66 -5.31 2.21
N SER A 50 -5.36 -4.29 1.72
CA SER A 50 -6.83 -4.23 1.78
C SER A 50 -7.48 -5.27 0.85
N VAL A 51 -6.95 -5.47 -0.36
CA VAL A 51 -7.42 -6.52 -1.28
C VAL A 51 -7.18 -7.91 -0.69
N LEU A 52 -5.97 -8.22 -0.21
CA LEU A 52 -5.67 -9.54 0.33
C LEU A 52 -6.52 -9.88 1.56
N LEU A 53 -6.82 -8.89 2.41
CA LEU A 53 -7.64 -9.08 3.61
C LEU A 53 -9.14 -9.21 3.29
N THR A 54 -9.66 -8.38 2.39
CA THR A 54 -11.12 -8.20 2.22
C THR A 54 -11.68 -8.84 0.96
N ALA A 55 -10.86 -9.02 -0.07
CA ALA A 55 -11.25 -9.49 -1.40
C ALA A 55 -10.12 -10.32 -2.07
N PRO A 56 -9.59 -11.37 -1.41
CA PRO A 56 -8.47 -12.15 -1.95
C PRO A 56 -8.78 -12.78 -3.32
N GLU A 57 -10.05 -12.99 -3.65
CA GLU A 57 -10.52 -13.41 -4.97
C GLU A 57 -10.23 -12.39 -6.07
N LYS A 58 -10.13 -11.11 -5.73
CA LYS A 58 -9.93 -9.97 -6.65
C LYS A 58 -8.48 -9.60 -6.94
N ILE A 59 -7.52 -10.43 -6.53
CA ILE A 59 -6.08 -10.16 -6.76
C ILE A 59 -5.74 -10.07 -8.26
N GLU A 60 -6.36 -10.90 -9.09
CA GLU A 60 -6.14 -10.89 -10.55
C GLU A 60 -6.73 -9.63 -11.18
N GLU A 61 -7.98 -9.28 -10.85
CA GLU A 61 -8.61 -8.05 -11.31
C GLU A 61 -7.84 -6.79 -10.82
N SER A 62 -7.27 -6.84 -9.62
CA SER A 62 -6.41 -5.78 -9.09
C SER A 62 -5.11 -5.64 -9.91
N SER A 63 -4.54 -6.75 -10.36
CA SER A 63 -3.34 -6.75 -11.22
C SER A 63 -3.65 -6.10 -12.57
N GLN A 64 -4.77 -6.48 -13.18
CA GLN A 64 -5.24 -5.89 -14.44
C GLN A 64 -5.51 -4.39 -14.30
N PHE A 65 -6.12 -3.97 -13.18
CA PHE A 65 -6.33 -2.57 -12.88
C PHE A 65 -5.01 -1.79 -12.78
N ILE A 66 -4.00 -2.30 -12.06
CA ILE A 66 -2.68 -1.65 -11.96
C ILE A 66 -2.02 -1.55 -13.34
N TYR A 67 -2.07 -2.60 -14.16
CA TYR A 67 -1.51 -2.55 -15.52
C TYR A 67 -2.16 -1.47 -16.37
N LYS A 68 -3.50 -1.42 -16.36
CA LYS A 68 -4.27 -0.42 -17.10
C LYS A 68 -3.95 1.00 -16.61
N LEU A 69 -3.96 1.20 -15.29
CA LEU A 69 -3.64 2.50 -14.69
C LEU A 69 -2.22 2.95 -15.05
N ALA A 70 -1.25 2.03 -15.03
CA ALA A 70 0.13 2.31 -15.40
C ALA A 70 0.27 2.64 -16.89
N GLU A 71 -0.43 1.93 -17.78
CA GLU A 71 -0.45 2.21 -19.21
C GLU A 71 -1.09 3.58 -19.51
N GLU A 72 -2.26 3.86 -18.93
CA GLU A 72 -2.93 5.15 -19.06
C GLU A 72 -2.03 6.28 -18.59
N THR A 73 -1.39 6.12 -17.43
CA THR A 73 -0.45 7.10 -16.86
C THR A 73 0.74 7.31 -17.79
N ARG A 74 1.36 6.25 -18.33
CA ARG A 74 2.51 6.37 -19.27
C ARG A 74 2.15 7.06 -20.58
N ARG A 75 0.90 6.96 -21.04
CA ARG A 75 0.43 7.61 -22.28
C ARG A 75 0.21 9.12 -22.13
N GLN A 76 0.19 9.64 -20.90
CA GLN A 76 -0.02 11.05 -20.64
C GLN A 76 1.28 11.85 -20.82
N PHE A 77 1.20 13.06 -21.41
CA PHE A 77 2.37 13.90 -21.75
C PHE A 77 3.25 14.26 -20.54
N LEU A 78 2.64 14.45 -19.36
CA LEU A 78 3.32 14.66 -18.07
C LEU A 78 3.06 13.50 -17.09
N GLY A 79 2.68 12.32 -17.57
CA GLY A 79 2.26 11.24 -16.68
C GLY A 79 0.99 11.61 -15.88
N ALA A 80 0.98 11.24 -14.59
CA ALA A 80 -0.09 11.60 -13.66
C ALA A 80 -0.31 13.12 -13.49
N MET A 81 0.64 13.94 -13.97
CA MET A 81 0.61 15.41 -13.90
C MET A 81 -0.01 16.08 -15.12
N THR A 82 -0.59 15.30 -16.02
CA THR A 82 -1.22 15.85 -17.23
C THR A 82 -2.53 16.55 -16.88
N PRO A 83 -2.70 17.84 -17.24
CA PRO A 83 -3.93 18.57 -16.98
C PRO A 83 -5.16 17.82 -17.54
N GLY A 84 -6.15 17.56 -16.68
CA GLY A 84 -7.34 16.77 -17.01
C GLY A 84 -7.26 15.26 -16.69
N TYR A 85 -6.08 14.72 -16.39
CA TYR A 85 -5.93 13.35 -15.90
C TYR A 85 -6.01 13.30 -14.36
N ASP A 86 -7.23 13.16 -13.84
CA ASP A 86 -7.46 12.87 -12.43
C ASP A 86 -7.10 11.42 -12.05
N PHE A 87 -5.83 11.19 -11.68
CA PHE A 87 -5.34 9.89 -11.20
C PHE A 87 -6.09 9.40 -9.97
N MET A 88 -6.42 10.31 -9.04
CA MET A 88 -7.09 9.96 -7.79
C MET A 88 -8.53 9.50 -8.00
N ALA A 89 -9.25 10.11 -8.95
CA ALA A 89 -10.57 9.62 -9.35
C ALA A 89 -10.50 8.19 -9.92
N ARG A 90 -9.48 7.86 -10.71
CA ARG A 90 -9.33 6.50 -11.29
C ARG A 90 -9.00 5.48 -10.22
N LEU A 91 -8.10 5.83 -9.30
CA LEU A 91 -7.83 5.03 -8.10
C LEU A 91 -9.11 4.78 -7.29
N ARG A 92 -9.89 5.83 -7.04
CA ARG A 92 -11.17 5.72 -6.32
C ARG A 92 -12.13 4.75 -7.02
N SER A 93 -12.34 4.90 -8.33
CA SER A 93 -13.19 3.99 -9.11
C SER A 93 -12.70 2.55 -9.08
N GLY A 94 -11.38 2.33 -9.10
CA GLY A 94 -10.79 1.00 -8.94
C GLY A 94 -11.12 0.38 -7.57
N MET A 95 -10.96 1.15 -6.49
CA MET A 95 -11.30 0.69 -5.14
C MET A 95 -12.80 0.42 -4.98
N GLU A 96 -13.66 1.26 -5.57
CA GLU A 96 -15.10 1.06 -5.57
C GLU A 96 -15.52 -0.21 -6.33
N LEU A 97 -14.79 -0.58 -7.38
CA LEU A 97 -15.05 -1.80 -8.14
C LEU A 97 -14.54 -3.07 -7.42
N ILE A 98 -13.36 -2.98 -6.81
CA ILE A 98 -12.61 -4.13 -6.27
C ILE A 98 -13.06 -4.48 -4.85
N LEU A 99 -13.24 -3.49 -3.98
CA LEU A 99 -13.53 -3.73 -2.57
C LEU A 99 -15.01 -4.10 -2.38
N PRO A 100 -15.35 -5.10 -1.55
CA PRO A 100 -16.73 -5.47 -1.25
C PRO A 100 -17.43 -4.38 -0.42
N SER A 101 -18.77 -4.38 -0.39
CA SER A 101 -19.56 -3.39 0.35
C SER A 101 -19.23 -3.35 1.85
N ASN A 102 -18.92 -4.50 2.44
CA ASN A 102 -18.55 -4.66 3.85
C ASN A 102 -17.02 -4.62 4.11
N ALA A 103 -16.21 -4.16 3.15
CA ALA A 103 -14.74 -4.14 3.30
C ALA A 103 -14.26 -3.43 4.58
N HIS A 104 -14.93 -2.34 4.96
CA HIS A 104 -14.63 -1.58 6.18
C HIS A 104 -14.85 -2.38 7.47
N GLU A 105 -15.81 -3.30 7.49
CA GLU A 105 -16.08 -4.20 8.62
C GLU A 105 -14.99 -5.27 8.71
N LEU A 106 -14.64 -5.89 7.57
CA LEU A 106 -13.57 -6.89 7.47
C LEU A 106 -12.21 -6.32 7.84
N ALA A 107 -11.97 -5.05 7.48
CA ALA A 107 -10.74 -4.32 7.75
C ALA A 107 -10.64 -3.80 9.19
N ARG A 108 -11.75 -3.75 9.94
CA ARG A 108 -11.80 -3.13 11.26
C ARG A 108 -10.85 -3.80 12.24
N ASN A 109 -9.91 -3.02 12.77
CA ASN A 109 -8.83 -3.46 13.67
C ASN A 109 -7.92 -4.56 13.11
N ARG A 110 -8.02 -4.84 11.80
CA ARG A 110 -7.22 -5.84 11.09
C ARG A 110 -6.39 -5.23 9.98
N LEU A 111 -6.82 -4.13 9.36
CA LEU A 111 -6.04 -3.36 8.41
C LEU A 111 -5.44 -2.14 9.12
N HIS A 112 -4.17 -1.87 8.90
CA HIS A 112 -3.47 -0.68 9.40
C HIS A 112 -2.91 0.11 8.21
N VAL A 113 -3.53 1.25 7.92
CA VAL A 113 -3.16 2.10 6.79
C VAL A 113 -2.31 3.26 7.26
N SER A 114 -1.09 3.34 6.74
CA SER A 114 -0.16 4.44 6.98
C SER A 114 -0.58 5.68 6.19
N ILE A 115 -0.73 6.81 6.88
CA ILE A 115 -0.96 8.14 6.29
C ILE A 115 -0.05 9.17 6.95
N THR A 116 0.35 10.19 6.20
CA THR A 116 1.24 11.25 6.68
C THR A 116 0.47 12.55 6.83
N ASN A 117 0.54 13.19 8.00
CA ASN A 117 -0.08 14.49 8.22
C ASN A 117 0.69 15.60 7.49
N THR A 118 0.02 16.45 6.70
CA THR A 118 0.74 17.48 5.93
C THR A 118 1.36 18.57 6.79
N LYS A 119 0.77 18.86 7.95
CA LYS A 119 1.19 19.97 8.81
C LYS A 119 2.28 19.52 9.77
N THR A 120 2.07 18.41 10.48
CA THR A 120 3.03 17.91 11.48
C THR A 120 4.10 17.00 10.89
N ARG A 121 3.86 16.44 9.68
CA ARG A 121 4.70 15.42 9.03
C ARG A 121 4.78 14.09 9.79
N GLU A 122 3.94 13.92 10.80
CA GLU A 122 3.87 12.69 11.59
C GLU A 122 3.08 11.61 10.87
N ASN A 123 3.42 10.36 11.18
CA ASN A 123 2.72 9.18 10.69
C ASN A 123 1.54 8.81 11.58
N TYR A 124 0.46 8.35 10.96
CA TYR A 124 -0.70 7.78 11.65
C TYR A 124 -1.09 6.46 10.99
N LEU A 125 -1.33 5.43 11.81
CA LEU A 125 -1.81 4.11 11.37
C LEU A 125 -3.31 3.99 11.65
N VAL A 126 -4.13 4.31 10.66
CA VAL A 126 -5.59 4.20 10.76
C VAL A 126 -6.00 2.73 10.65
N SER A 127 -6.80 2.26 11.61
CA SER A 127 -7.24 0.86 11.65
C SER A 127 -8.73 0.65 11.90
N ASN A 128 -9.49 1.73 12.09
CA ASN A 128 -10.92 1.67 12.27
C ASN A 128 -11.59 2.56 11.23
N PHE A 129 -12.57 2.00 10.52
CA PHE A 129 -13.26 2.64 9.41
C PHE A 129 -14.77 2.62 9.69
N SER A 130 -15.40 3.79 9.64
CA SER A 130 -16.83 3.94 9.95
C SER A 130 -17.75 3.46 8.82
N SER A 131 -17.24 3.43 7.58
CA SER A 131 -17.95 2.98 6.39
C SER A 131 -16.96 2.56 5.30
N ARG A 132 -17.45 1.94 4.23
CA ARG A 132 -16.63 1.64 3.04
C ARG A 132 -16.04 2.90 2.43
N GLU A 133 -16.80 3.99 2.38
CA GLU A 133 -16.31 5.28 1.90
C GLU A 133 -15.20 5.85 2.78
N ASP A 134 -15.31 5.65 4.09
CA ASP A 134 -14.27 6.04 5.05
C ASP A 134 -12.97 5.27 4.82
N LEU A 135 -13.06 3.95 4.58
CA LEU A 135 -11.91 3.12 4.20
C LEU A 135 -11.27 3.60 2.89
N ILE A 136 -12.07 3.80 1.83
CA ILE A 136 -11.58 4.27 0.53
C ILE A 136 -10.89 5.64 0.68
N LYS A 137 -11.47 6.56 1.45
CA LYS A 137 -10.86 7.87 1.71
C LYS A 137 -9.49 7.76 2.38
N VAL A 138 -9.33 6.87 3.34
CA VAL A 138 -8.04 6.64 4.02
C VAL A 138 -7.03 6.00 3.07
N LEU A 139 -7.43 5.04 2.23
CA LEU A 139 -6.57 4.43 1.21
C LEU A 139 -6.12 5.45 0.14
N LEU A 140 -7.01 6.36 -0.26
CA LEU A 140 -6.68 7.47 -1.15
C LEU A 140 -5.68 8.43 -0.49
N ALA A 141 -5.87 8.79 0.78
CA ALA A 141 -4.90 9.58 1.53
C ALA A 141 -3.53 8.90 1.57
N SER A 142 -3.51 7.59 1.85
CA SER A 142 -2.30 6.76 1.89
C SER A 142 -1.57 6.67 0.55
N SER A 143 -2.26 6.92 -0.57
CA SER A 143 -1.72 6.84 -1.93
C SER A 143 -1.56 8.20 -2.62
N PHE A 144 -1.82 9.30 -1.91
CA PHE A 144 -1.74 10.65 -2.47
C PHE A 144 -0.30 11.17 -2.37
N ILE A 145 0.47 11.07 -3.46
CA ILE A 145 1.82 11.63 -3.51
C ILE A 145 1.73 13.10 -3.94
N PRO A 146 2.15 14.07 -3.09
CA PRO A 146 2.20 15.48 -3.46
C PRO A 146 3.06 15.66 -4.72
N ILE A 147 2.70 16.63 -5.57
CA ILE A 147 3.39 16.90 -6.85
C ILE A 147 3.15 15.81 -7.92
N TYR A 148 2.59 14.64 -7.61
CA TYR A 148 2.23 13.60 -8.60
C TYR A 148 0.72 13.39 -8.74
N ALA A 149 -0.06 13.54 -7.66
CA ALA A 149 -1.50 13.25 -7.62
C ALA A 149 -2.41 14.49 -7.58
N GLY A 150 -1.84 15.69 -7.78
CA GLY A 150 -2.53 16.98 -7.73
C GLY A 150 -2.05 17.89 -6.60
N LEU A 151 -2.71 19.05 -6.46
CA LEU A 151 -2.34 20.11 -5.51
C LEU A 151 -3.11 20.07 -4.18
N ARG A 152 -4.16 19.24 -4.08
CA ARG A 152 -5.06 19.23 -2.92
C ARG A 152 -4.93 17.90 -2.15
N PRO A 153 -4.27 17.91 -0.98
CA PRO A 153 -4.25 16.77 -0.06
C PRO A 153 -5.65 16.28 0.29
N VAL A 154 -5.75 15.01 0.71
CA VAL A 154 -7.02 14.42 1.13
C VAL A 154 -7.40 14.96 2.51
N GLU A 155 -8.62 15.48 2.64
CA GLU A 155 -9.16 15.90 3.93
C GLU A 155 -9.81 14.71 4.64
N TYR A 156 -9.32 14.40 5.84
CA TYR A 156 -9.81 13.33 6.69
C TYR A 156 -9.79 13.79 8.15
N GLN A 157 -10.94 13.68 8.83
CA GLN A 157 -11.14 14.10 10.22
C GLN A 157 -10.68 15.55 10.50
N GLY A 158 -11.00 16.49 9.59
CA GLY A 158 -10.66 17.91 9.72
C GLY A 158 -9.18 18.24 9.52
N GLN A 159 -8.38 17.28 9.08
CA GLN A 159 -6.95 17.44 8.81
C GLN A 159 -6.60 17.01 7.39
N LYS A 160 -5.43 17.41 6.91
CA LYS A 160 -4.95 17.14 5.55
C LYS A 160 -3.88 16.06 5.58
N TRP A 161 -4.03 15.08 4.69
CA TRP A 161 -3.24 13.86 4.68
C TRP A 161 -2.72 13.54 3.28
N VAL A 162 -1.54 12.93 3.25
CA VAL A 162 -0.81 12.53 2.06
C VAL A 162 -0.20 11.14 2.27
N ASP A 163 0.48 10.64 1.24
CA ASP A 163 0.99 9.28 1.16
C ASP A 163 1.74 8.86 2.43
N GLY A 164 1.38 7.69 2.96
CA GLY A 164 1.96 7.14 4.19
C GLY A 164 3.45 6.83 4.05
N GLY A 165 3.90 6.52 2.82
CA GLY A 165 5.29 6.25 2.49
C GLY A 165 6.21 7.45 2.71
N LEU A 166 5.67 8.66 2.86
CA LEU A 166 6.45 9.85 3.21
C LEU A 166 6.88 9.90 4.68
N SER A 167 6.31 9.06 5.55
CA SER A 167 6.66 9.01 6.98
C SER A 167 6.86 7.59 7.51
N ASN A 168 6.15 6.59 6.99
CA ASN A 168 6.28 5.18 7.33
C ASN A 168 5.88 4.31 6.12
N SER A 169 6.85 3.96 5.28
CA SER A 169 6.70 3.21 4.04
C SER A 169 6.47 1.73 4.26
N LEU A 170 6.96 1.14 5.35
CA LEU A 170 6.77 -0.27 5.66
C LEU A 170 6.40 -0.42 7.15
N PRO A 171 5.10 -0.30 7.50
CA PRO A 171 4.69 -0.28 8.90
C PRO A 171 4.94 -1.62 9.60
N ILE A 172 5.63 -1.58 10.75
CA ILE A 172 5.77 -2.74 11.65
C ILE A 172 4.76 -2.59 12.79
N LEU A 173 3.98 -3.64 13.04
CA LEU A 173 2.95 -3.60 14.08
C LEU A 173 3.58 -3.91 15.45
N PRO A 174 3.12 -3.24 16.52
CA PRO A 174 3.76 -3.34 17.85
C PRO A 174 3.58 -4.70 18.52
N THR A 175 2.66 -5.53 18.03
CA THR A 175 2.37 -6.85 18.61
C THR A 175 2.46 -7.94 17.54
N GLY A 176 3.02 -9.08 17.90
CA GLY A 176 3.21 -10.21 16.99
C GLY A 176 4.46 -10.10 16.11
N ARG A 177 4.57 -11.00 15.15
CA ARG A 177 5.60 -11.01 14.11
C ARG A 177 5.02 -10.47 12.82
N THR A 178 5.49 -9.30 12.39
CA THR A 178 5.08 -8.71 11.10
C THR A 178 6.00 -9.18 10.00
N VAL A 179 5.52 -10.08 9.13
CA VAL A 179 6.21 -10.48 7.89
C VAL A 179 6.16 -9.31 6.91
N THR A 180 7.32 -8.89 6.40
CA THR A 180 7.45 -7.72 5.54
C THR A 180 7.62 -8.08 4.07
N ILE A 181 6.92 -7.34 3.20
CA ILE A 181 6.93 -7.52 1.76
C ILE A 181 7.33 -6.19 1.11
N SER A 182 8.35 -6.22 0.27
CA SER A 182 8.78 -5.05 -0.50
C SER A 182 9.31 -5.45 -1.88
N PRO A 183 8.97 -4.71 -2.95
CA PRO A 183 9.57 -4.91 -4.26
C PRO A 183 11.02 -4.40 -4.36
N PHE A 184 11.52 -3.73 -3.33
CA PHE A 184 12.88 -3.22 -3.29
C PHE A 184 13.79 -4.21 -2.57
N CYS A 185 14.99 -4.46 -3.12
CA CYS A 185 15.99 -5.28 -2.44
C CYS A 185 16.37 -4.61 -1.11
N GLY A 186 16.33 -5.37 -0.01
CA GLY A 186 16.48 -4.82 1.32
C GLY A 186 16.41 -5.89 2.41
N ARG A 187 16.49 -5.45 3.67
CA ARG A 187 16.35 -6.31 4.86
C ARG A 187 14.87 -6.56 5.19
N VAL A 188 14.16 -7.15 4.24
CA VAL A 188 12.75 -7.53 4.38
C VAL A 188 12.58 -9.03 4.16
N ASP A 189 11.47 -9.60 4.63
CA ASP A 189 11.26 -11.06 4.55
C ASP A 189 11.01 -11.55 3.12
N ILE A 190 10.29 -10.74 2.33
CA ILE A 190 9.97 -11.04 0.93
C ILE A 190 10.37 -9.83 0.08
N SER A 191 11.48 -9.96 -0.64
CA SER A 191 11.95 -9.03 -1.66
C SER A 191 12.71 -9.75 -2.77
N PRO A 192 12.96 -9.07 -3.91
CA PRO A 192 13.97 -9.52 -4.85
C PRO A 192 15.32 -9.70 -4.16
N LYS A 193 16.07 -10.72 -4.60
CA LYS A 193 17.47 -10.92 -4.20
C LYS A 193 18.35 -10.32 -5.27
N ASP A 194 19.25 -9.43 -4.88
CA ASP A 194 20.31 -8.93 -5.74
C ASP A 194 21.66 -9.52 -5.32
N LYS A 195 22.56 -9.73 -6.29
CA LYS A 195 23.92 -10.28 -6.10
C LYS A 195 24.98 -9.18 -6.17
N GLY A 196 24.65 -7.96 -5.73
CA GLY A 196 25.58 -6.84 -5.70
C GLY A 196 26.77 -7.11 -4.80
N HIS A 197 27.94 -6.55 -5.14
CA HIS A 197 29.20 -6.76 -4.42
C HIS A 197 29.34 -5.91 -3.13
N LEU A 198 28.42 -4.97 -2.88
CA LEU A 198 28.46 -4.03 -1.75
C LEU A 198 27.09 -3.98 -1.04
N ASP A 199 27.08 -4.37 0.23
CA ASP A 199 25.91 -4.34 1.12
C ASP A 199 25.65 -2.92 1.68
N LEU A 200 25.33 -1.96 0.80
CA LEU A 200 25.01 -0.58 1.21
C LEU A 200 23.49 -0.34 1.15
N TYR A 201 22.90 0.13 2.25
CA TYR A 201 21.45 0.35 2.39
C TYR A 201 21.16 1.79 2.80
N ILE A 202 20.12 2.39 2.22
CA ILE A 202 19.51 3.63 2.72
C ILE A 202 18.18 3.28 3.37
N ASN A 203 17.94 3.80 4.58
CA ASN A 203 16.62 3.78 5.18
C ASN A 203 15.80 4.96 4.65
N ILE A 204 14.73 4.67 3.91
CA ILE A 204 13.73 5.64 3.48
C ILE A 204 12.47 5.34 4.28
N THR A 205 12.18 6.20 5.26
CA THR A 205 10.91 6.20 6.02
C THR A 205 10.51 4.82 6.58
N ASN A 206 11.45 4.14 7.27
CA ASN A 206 11.26 2.79 7.83
C ASN A 206 11.33 1.63 6.81
N GLN A 207 11.94 1.86 5.65
CA GLN A 207 12.24 0.82 4.68
C GLN A 207 13.71 0.89 4.24
N ASP A 208 14.44 -0.21 4.41
CA ASP A 208 15.80 -0.32 3.91
C ASP A 208 15.78 -0.68 2.42
N VAL A 209 16.38 0.18 1.60
CA VAL A 209 16.55 -0.01 0.16
C VAL A 209 18.03 -0.11 -0.14
N MET A 210 18.43 -1.18 -0.83
CA MET A 210 19.82 -1.36 -1.25
C MET A 210 20.19 -0.36 -2.33
N LEU A 211 21.32 0.33 -2.14
CA LEU A 211 21.91 1.21 -3.14
C LEU A 211 22.66 0.38 -4.17
N GLN A 212 22.33 0.57 -5.44
CA GLN A 212 23.18 0.13 -6.53
C GLN A 212 24.13 1.27 -6.91
N ALA A 213 25.44 1.04 -6.81
CA ALA A 213 26.40 1.84 -7.56
C ALA A 213 26.32 1.37 -9.01
N SER A 214 25.74 2.20 -9.87
CA SER A 214 25.72 2.02 -11.32
C SER A 214 27.11 2.18 -11.93
#